data_AF-A0A7S3K975-F1
#
_entry.id   AF-A0A7S3K975-F1
#
_cell.length_a   1.000
_cell.length_b   1.000
_cell.length_c   1.000
_cell.angle_alpha   90.00
_cell.angle_beta   90.00
_cell.angle_gamma   90.00
#
_symmetry.space_group_name_H-M   'P 1'
#
loop_
_entity.id
_entity.type
_entity.pdbx_description
1 polymer ?
#
loop_
_entity_poly.entity_id
_entity_poly.type
_entity_poly.pdbx_seq_one_letter_code
_entity_poly.pdbx_strand_id
1 'polypeptide(L)'
;KEEGKRTAILSVSSAAHYIRLPKSTMYSCTKSFNKTFSDVIGKEYGKYIDVMVTTPGPVISNMVNEKAPFVITPEAHARWVLSDLGYNTETFGHYRHWMSTTMFRLPLLGTQFIKMRDRYLNDKSKSSN
;
A
#
# COMPACT_ATOMS: atom_id res chain seq x y z
N LYS A 1 -12.51 27.10 10.12
CA LYS A 1 -11.34 26.82 9.25
C LYS A 1 -11.36 27.90 8.17
N GLU A 2 -10.35 28.76 8.08
CA GLU A 2 -10.29 29.80 7.04
C GLU A 2 -10.17 29.17 5.65
N GLU A 3 -10.98 29.64 4.70
CA GLU A 3 -11.05 29.21 3.30
C GLU A 3 -9.93 29.85 2.45
N GLY A 4 -8.68 29.69 2.90
CA GLY A 4 -7.50 29.96 2.06
C GLY A 4 -7.24 28.81 1.08
N LYS A 5 -6.49 29.07 -0.01
CA LYS A 5 -6.00 28.02 -0.94
C LYS A 5 -5.21 26.97 -0.14
N ARG A 6 -5.83 25.81 0.13
CA ARG A 6 -5.20 24.69 0.82
C ARG A 6 -4.27 23.96 -0.15
N THR A 7 -3.02 23.79 0.24
CA THR A 7 -2.03 22.99 -0.48
C THR A 7 -1.92 21.62 0.18
N ALA A 8 -1.77 20.58 -0.63
CA ALA A 8 -1.62 19.22 -0.14
C ALA A 8 -0.38 18.53 -0.71
N ILE A 9 0.25 17.68 0.11
CA ILE A 9 1.30 16.77 -0.29
C ILE A 9 0.75 15.35 -0.23
N LEU A 10 0.77 14.66 -1.37
CA LEU A 10 0.36 13.26 -1.50
C LEU A 10 1.57 12.39 -1.86
N SER A 11 2.01 11.55 -0.92
CA SER A 11 3.11 10.61 -1.14
C SER A 11 2.60 9.23 -1.53
N VAL A 12 3.27 8.57 -2.49
CA VAL A 12 2.91 7.21 -2.92
C VAL A 12 3.84 6.18 -2.27
N SER A 13 3.34 5.51 -1.23
CA SER A 13 3.96 4.37 -0.56
C SER A 13 3.49 3.04 -1.19
N SER A 14 3.38 1.96 -0.40
CA SER A 14 2.86 0.66 -0.79
C SER A 14 2.57 -0.21 0.44
N ALA A 15 1.56 -1.08 0.33
CA ALA A 15 1.27 -2.11 1.32
C ALA A 15 2.47 -3.03 1.63
N ALA A 16 3.48 -3.08 0.75
CA ALA A 16 4.73 -3.80 0.99
C ALA A 16 5.48 -3.34 2.25
N HIS A 17 5.31 -2.08 2.69
CA HIS A 17 5.82 -1.60 3.97
C HIS A 17 5.36 -2.46 5.16
N TYR A 18 4.09 -2.90 5.13
CA TYR A 18 3.49 -3.74 6.16
C TYR A 18 3.80 -5.23 5.96
N ILE A 19 3.68 -5.73 4.73
CA ILE A 19 3.72 -7.18 4.44
C ILE A 19 5.16 -7.73 4.39
N ARG A 20 6.13 -6.93 3.93
CA ARG A 20 7.57 -7.27 3.86
C ARG A 20 7.85 -8.64 3.22
N LEU A 21 7.57 -8.75 1.93
CA LEU A 21 7.76 -10.01 1.20
C LEU A 21 9.24 -10.28 0.86
N PRO A 22 9.67 -11.56 0.79
CA PRO A 22 11.00 -11.91 0.29
C PRO A 22 11.26 -11.31 -1.11
N LYS A 23 12.52 -10.95 -1.39
CA LYS A 23 12.97 -10.28 -2.62
C LYS A 23 12.44 -8.85 -2.83
N SER A 24 11.70 -8.30 -1.87
CA SER A 24 11.19 -6.93 -1.92
C SER A 24 11.79 -6.01 -0.84
N THR A 25 12.95 -6.38 -0.25
CA THR A 25 13.56 -5.64 0.87
C THR A 25 13.80 -4.17 0.54
N MET A 26 14.54 -3.88 -0.54
CA MET A 26 14.83 -2.51 -0.95
C MET A 26 13.55 -1.73 -1.25
N TYR A 27 12.64 -2.34 -2.01
CA TYR A 27 11.34 -1.75 -2.31
C TYR A 27 10.55 -1.41 -1.04
N SER A 28 10.46 -2.36 -0.10
CA SER A 28 9.74 -2.19 1.17
C SER A 28 10.38 -1.09 2.02
N CYS A 29 11.72 -1.04 2.12
CA CYS A 29 12.44 0.02 2.82
C CYS A 29 12.16 1.41 2.23
N THR A 30 12.26 1.56 0.90
CA THR A 30 11.97 2.83 0.23
C THR A 30 10.52 3.26 0.44
N LYS A 31 9.56 2.34 0.33
CA LYS A 31 8.15 2.66 0.58
C LYS A 31 7.87 2.96 2.06
N SER A 32 8.60 2.33 2.98
CA SER A 32 8.57 2.65 4.42
C SER A 32 9.05 4.08 4.67
N PHE A 33 10.12 4.51 4.00
CA PHE A 33 10.62 5.88 4.10
C PHE A 33 9.53 6.90 3.71
N ASN A 34 8.82 6.70 2.60
CA ASN A 34 7.73 7.59 2.20
C ASN A 34 6.64 7.72 3.28
N LYS A 35 6.34 6.63 3.99
CA LYS A 35 5.37 6.63 5.09
C LYS A 35 5.88 7.46 6.26
N THR A 36 7.07 7.14 6.76
CA THR A 36 7.69 7.87 7.87
C THR A 36 7.86 9.35 7.56
N PHE A 37 8.34 9.69 6.36
CA PHE A 37 8.52 11.06 5.91
C PHE A 37 7.19 11.83 5.94
N SER A 38 6.13 11.26 5.36
CA SER A 38 4.81 11.92 5.32
C SER A 38 4.21 12.07 6.70
N ASP A 39 4.38 11.09 7.58
CA ASP A 39 3.88 11.15 8.97
C ASP A 39 4.57 12.25 9.78
N VAL A 40 5.88 12.41 9.61
CA VAL A 40 6.66 13.45 10.31
C VAL A 40 6.31 14.83 9.77
N ILE A 41 6.31 15.01 8.44
CA ILE A 41 5.94 16.29 7.82
C ILE A 41 4.50 16.68 8.15
N GLY A 42 3.57 15.74 8.19
CA GLY A 42 2.19 15.98 8.61
C GLY A 42 2.07 16.43 10.06
N LYS A 43 2.92 15.94 10.96
CA LYS A 43 2.95 16.39 12.37
C LYS A 43 3.58 17.77 12.52
N GLU A 44 4.62 18.07 11.77
CA GLU A 44 5.34 19.35 11.84
C GLU A 44 4.57 20.49 11.17
N TYR A 45 3.96 20.22 10.01
CA TYR A 45 3.37 21.25 9.14
C TYR A 45 1.87 21.08 8.87
N GLY A 46 1.19 20.10 9.51
CA GLY A 46 -0.23 19.80 9.29
C GLY A 46 -1.21 20.94 9.58
N LYS A 47 -0.76 21.99 10.28
CA LYS A 47 -1.53 23.23 10.46
C LYS A 47 -1.65 24.03 9.15
N TYR A 48 -0.66 23.92 8.26
CA TYR A 48 -0.51 24.74 7.06
C TYR A 48 -0.74 23.97 5.76
N ILE A 49 -0.38 22.68 5.73
CA ILE A 49 -0.50 21.82 4.55
C ILE A 49 -1.16 20.49 4.92
N ASP A 50 -2.04 20.01 4.04
CA ASP A 50 -2.65 18.69 4.20
C ASP A 50 -1.65 17.63 3.69
N VAL A 51 -1.23 16.71 4.54
CA VAL A 51 -0.22 15.69 4.19
C VAL A 51 -0.87 14.32 4.28
N MET A 52 -0.87 13.58 3.17
CA MET A 52 -1.42 12.24 3.10
C MET A 52 -0.45 11.30 2.38
N VAL A 53 -0.40 10.07 2.86
CA VAL A 53 0.31 8.98 2.17
C VAL A 53 -0.69 7.95 1.68
N THR A 54 -0.54 7.53 0.43
CA THR A 54 -1.27 6.37 -0.09
C THR A 54 -0.42 5.11 0.00
N THR A 55 -1.00 4.03 0.49
CA THR A 55 -0.33 2.74 0.76
C THR A 55 -0.97 1.63 -0.09
N PRO A 56 -0.91 1.73 -1.44
CA PRO A 56 -1.64 0.83 -2.32
C PRO A 56 -1.20 -0.62 -2.23
N GLY A 57 -2.17 -1.51 -2.43
CA GLY A 57 -1.96 -2.87 -2.90
C GLY A 57 -1.74 -2.92 -4.42
N PRO A 58 -1.94 -4.08 -5.06
CA PRO A 58 -1.68 -4.24 -6.49
C PRO A 58 -2.69 -3.46 -7.36
N VAL A 59 -2.18 -2.62 -8.26
CA VAL A 59 -2.96 -1.82 -9.21
C VAL A 59 -2.56 -2.20 -10.63
N ILE A 60 -3.53 -2.41 -11.52
CA ILE A 60 -3.29 -2.74 -12.94
C ILE A 60 -2.40 -1.65 -13.55
N SER A 61 -1.20 -2.02 -13.96
CA SER A 61 -0.19 -1.13 -14.51
C SER A 61 0.94 -1.96 -15.12
N ASN A 62 1.93 -1.34 -15.74
CA ASN A 62 3.11 -2.05 -16.24
C ASN A 62 3.87 -2.86 -15.15
N MET A 63 3.66 -2.56 -13.86
CA MET A 63 4.23 -3.33 -12.75
C MET A 63 3.38 -4.56 -12.36
N VAL A 64 2.09 -4.55 -12.69
CA VAL A 64 1.13 -5.62 -12.37
C VAL A 64 0.21 -5.81 -13.58
N ASN A 65 0.57 -6.77 -14.42
CA ASN A 65 -0.17 -7.07 -15.66
C ASN A 65 -1.22 -8.19 -15.50
N GLU A 66 -1.40 -8.70 -14.29
CA GLU A 66 -2.32 -9.79 -14.01
C GLU A 66 -3.61 -9.29 -13.34
N LYS A 67 -4.75 -9.78 -13.82
CA LYS A 67 -6.03 -9.60 -13.15
C LYS A 67 -6.17 -10.69 -12.09
N ALA A 68 -6.09 -10.30 -10.82
CA ALA A 68 -6.28 -11.20 -9.69
C ALA A 68 -7.28 -10.59 -8.68
N PRO A 69 -7.79 -11.40 -7.74
CA PRO A 69 -8.52 -10.86 -6.60
C PRO A 69 -7.67 -9.78 -5.90
N PHE A 70 -8.33 -8.71 -5.47
CA PHE A 70 -7.73 -7.51 -4.84
C PHE A 70 -6.96 -6.56 -5.75
N VAL A 71 -6.77 -6.89 -7.05
CA VAL A 71 -6.20 -5.94 -8.02
C VAL A 71 -7.27 -4.97 -8.51
N ILE A 72 -6.97 -3.66 -8.51
CA ILE A 72 -7.89 -2.59 -8.94
C ILE A 72 -7.33 -1.80 -10.12
N THR A 73 -8.17 -1.01 -10.79
CA THR A 73 -7.72 -0.11 -11.85
C THR A 73 -7.10 1.17 -11.27
N PRO A 74 -6.18 1.85 -11.99
CA PRO A 74 -5.62 3.13 -11.57
C PRO A 74 -6.66 4.22 -11.32
N GLU A 75 -7.72 4.26 -12.11
CA GLU A 75 -8.78 5.27 -12.02
C GLU A 75 -9.61 5.07 -10.75
N ALA A 76 -9.93 3.82 -10.42
CA ALA A 76 -10.58 3.48 -9.16
C ALA A 76 -9.66 3.87 -7.99
N HIS A 77 -8.37 3.52 -8.06
CA HIS A 77 -7.42 3.89 -7.03
C HIS A 77 -7.35 5.40 -6.80
N ALA A 78 -7.10 6.17 -7.87
CA ALA A 78 -6.98 7.62 -7.82
C ALA A 78 -8.24 8.29 -7.27
N ARG A 79 -9.42 7.83 -7.68
CA ARG A 79 -10.70 8.38 -7.20
C ARG A 79 -10.85 8.26 -5.68
N TRP A 80 -10.55 7.08 -5.14
CA TRP A 80 -10.64 6.83 -3.69
C TRP A 80 -9.55 7.56 -2.91
N VAL A 81 -8.33 7.64 -3.45
CA VAL A 81 -7.25 8.43 -2.83
C VAL A 81 -7.66 9.90 -2.75
N LEU A 82 -8.18 10.48 -3.83
CA LEU A 82 -8.58 11.89 -3.85
C LEU A 82 -9.78 12.17 -2.93
N SER A 83 -10.69 11.22 -2.74
CA SER A 83 -11.81 11.40 -1.80
C SER A 83 -11.37 11.40 -0.33
N ASP A 84 -10.23 10.78 0.01
CA ASP A 84 -9.68 10.75 1.37
C ASP A 84 -8.80 11.97 1.69
N LEU A 85 -8.38 12.73 0.67
CA LEU A 85 -7.44 13.84 0.83
C LEU A 85 -8.04 14.95 1.70
N GLY A 86 -7.29 15.36 2.73
CA GLY A 86 -7.72 16.38 3.70
C GLY A 86 -8.58 15.84 4.85
N TYR A 87 -8.98 14.57 4.80
CA TYR A 87 -9.69 13.88 5.89
C TYR A 87 -8.80 12.90 6.62
N ASN A 88 -7.96 12.17 5.87
CA ASN A 88 -7.09 11.13 6.39
C ASN A 88 -5.62 11.46 6.11
N THR A 89 -4.73 11.02 7.01
CA THR A 89 -3.27 11.12 6.81
C THR A 89 -2.71 9.89 6.09
N GLU A 90 -3.47 8.78 6.05
CA GLU A 90 -3.13 7.55 5.34
C GLU A 90 -4.36 6.94 4.66
N THR A 91 -4.18 6.44 3.44
CA THR A 91 -5.21 5.69 2.72
C THR A 91 -4.63 4.52 1.94
N PHE A 92 -5.35 3.40 1.87
CA PHE A 92 -5.01 2.29 0.97
C PHE A 92 -5.51 2.54 -0.47
N GLY A 93 -6.26 3.62 -0.67
CA GLY A 93 -6.84 4.06 -1.93
C GLY A 93 -7.81 3.06 -2.57
N HIS A 94 -8.28 2.07 -1.81
CA HIS A 94 -9.45 1.23 -2.08
C HIS A 94 -9.66 0.26 -0.91
N TYR A 95 -10.92 -0.05 -0.56
CA TYR A 95 -11.22 -0.97 0.53
C TYR A 95 -10.65 -2.39 0.31
N ARG A 96 -10.55 -2.84 -0.96
CA ARG A 96 -9.94 -4.13 -1.31
C ARG A 96 -8.47 -4.22 -0.90
N HIS A 97 -7.72 -3.12 -1.01
CA HIS A 97 -6.32 -3.06 -0.56
C HIS A 97 -6.21 -3.02 0.95
N TRP A 98 -7.09 -2.27 1.62
CA TRP A 98 -7.16 -2.25 3.08
C TRP A 98 -7.44 -3.65 3.63
N MET A 99 -8.42 -4.35 3.06
CA MET A 99 -8.80 -5.71 3.46
C MET A 99 -7.65 -6.70 3.26
N SER A 100 -7.05 -6.74 2.06
CA SER A 100 -5.95 -7.67 1.79
C SER A 100 -4.74 -7.38 2.67
N THR A 101 -4.34 -6.11 2.82
CA THR A 101 -3.20 -5.75 3.67
C THR A 101 -3.45 -6.07 5.13
N THR A 102 -4.66 -5.83 5.63
CA THR A 102 -5.04 -6.16 7.01
C THR A 102 -5.00 -7.67 7.25
N MET A 103 -5.48 -8.48 6.29
CA MET A 103 -5.36 -9.94 6.35
C MET A 103 -3.90 -10.39 6.42
N PHE A 104 -3.01 -9.84 5.59
CA PHE A 104 -1.59 -10.20 5.62
C PHE A 104 -0.86 -9.73 6.88
N ARG A 105 -1.30 -8.62 7.48
CA ARG A 105 -0.70 -8.06 8.70
C ARG A 105 -1.01 -8.90 9.95
N LEU A 106 -2.16 -9.58 9.99
CA LEU A 106 -2.52 -10.42 11.12
C LEU A 106 -1.63 -11.67 11.18
N PRO A 107 -0.89 -11.92 12.28
CA PRO A 107 0.15 -12.96 12.35
C PRO A 107 -0.39 -14.38 12.12
N LEU A 108 -1.66 -14.63 12.48
CA LEU A 108 -2.35 -15.90 12.25
C LEU A 108 -2.66 -16.19 10.77
N LEU A 109 -2.83 -15.15 9.94
CA LEU A 109 -3.17 -15.32 8.53
C LEU A 109 -1.93 -15.17 7.65
N GLY A 110 -1.09 -14.16 7.92
CA GLY A 110 0.11 -13.90 7.12
C GLY A 110 1.12 -15.05 7.12
N THR A 111 1.36 -15.68 8.27
CA THR A 111 2.32 -16.80 8.37
C THR A 111 1.81 -18.07 7.68
N GLN A 112 0.51 -18.37 7.75
CA GLN A 112 -0.13 -19.45 6.98
C GLN A 112 0.00 -19.23 5.47
N PHE A 113 -0.26 -18.02 4.97
CA PHE A 113 -0.16 -17.70 3.54
C PHE A 113 1.28 -17.85 3.01
N ILE A 114 2.28 -17.36 3.75
CA ILE A 114 3.69 -17.51 3.38
C ILE A 114 4.05 -19.00 3.29
N LYS A 115 3.68 -19.79 4.31
CA LYS A 115 3.92 -21.25 4.31
C LYS A 115 3.23 -21.97 3.14
N MET A 116 1.98 -21.62 2.82
CA MET A 116 1.27 -22.20 1.67
C MET A 116 1.93 -21.85 0.34
N ARG A 117 2.33 -20.59 0.15
CA ARG A 117 3.02 -20.15 -1.07
C ARG A 117 4.35 -20.88 -1.23
N ASP A 118 5.16 -20.94 -0.18
CA ASP A 118 6.47 -21.57 -0.23
C ASP A 118 6.34 -23.08 -0.50
N ARG A 119 5.30 -23.73 0.04
CA ARG A 119 4.94 -25.12 -0.30
C ARG A 119 4.60 -25.28 -1.77
N TYR A 120 3.72 -24.44 -2.31
CA TYR A 120 3.34 -24.47 -3.73
C TYR A 120 4.53 -24.27 -4.66
N LEU A 121 5.42 -23.32 -4.37
CA LEU A 121 6.63 -23.06 -5.17
C LEU A 121 7.59 -24.25 -5.15
N ASN A 122 7.79 -24.85 -3.97
CA ASN A 122 8.62 -26.05 -3.82
C ASN A 122 8.03 -27.25 -4.59
N ASP A 123 6.72 -27.48 -4.52
CA ASP A 123 6.06 -28.57 -5.24
C ASP A 123 6.16 -28.37 -6.76
N LYS A 124 6.00 -27.14 -7.26
CA LYS A 124 6.17 -26.82 -8.68
C LYS A 124 7.60 -27.09 -9.16
N SER A 125 8.62 -26.73 -8.37
CA SER A 125 10.03 -27.02 -8.71
C SER A 125 10.39 -28.51 -8.72
N LYS A 126 9.66 -29.33 -7.95
CA LYS A 126 9.84 -30.79 -7.95
C LYS A 126 9.15 -31.47 -9.12
N SER A 127 8.06 -30.88 -9.66
CA SER A 127 7.35 -31.41 -10.83
C SER A 127 8.03 -31.11 -12.18
N SER A 128 9.03 -30.23 -12.19
CA SER A 128 9.76 -29.82 -13.40
C SER A 128 11.13 -30.50 -13.57
N ASN A 129 11.44 -31.50 -12.74
CA ASN A 129 12.59 -32.41 -12.86
C ASN A 129 12.07 -33.83 -13.03
#